data_AF-A0A1D7YRH8-F1
#
_entry.id   AF-A0A1D7YRH8-F1
#
_cell.length_a   1.000
_cell.length_b   1.000
_cell.length_c   1.000
_cell.angle_alpha   90.00
_cell.angle_beta   90.00
_cell.angle_gamma   90.00
#
_symmetry.space_group_name_H-M   'P 1'
#
loop_
_entity.id
_entity.type
_entity.pdbx_description
1 polymer ?
#
loop_
_entity_poly.entity_id
_entity_poly.type
_entity_poly.pdbx_seq_one_letter_code
_entity_poly.pdbx_strand_id
1 'polypeptide(L)'
;MQNKIRLLILSGVYLILLLIVSVHLTLYFVDKAAIVSFKKLYSAYSQALLLTVDDMSGDTGCYFSSDKNIPSKIDGCDRFYKNFATNLKVTKYCKDNALKKGCLPVYKKYAQTPTCAGFSENMMNRYDQVFVMNDETNLTVFNQPAKQQKPLFAVDSNGSVFPNKAGYDLFSLVIMKSPNGNYYFHPNVTYCLPVEKKGVHSLQDVYK
;
A
#
# COMPACT_ATOMS: atom_id res chain seq x y z
N MET A 1 54.72 19.59 3.39
CA MET A 1 53.45 19.68 2.64
C MET A 1 52.90 18.32 2.20
N GLN A 2 53.74 17.40 1.71
CA GLN A 2 53.33 16.10 1.15
C GLN A 2 52.55 15.17 2.13
N ASN A 3 52.90 15.15 3.42
CA ASN A 3 52.18 14.36 4.42
C ASN A 3 50.76 14.88 4.73
N LYS A 4 50.55 16.20 4.66
CA LYS A 4 49.21 16.79 4.83
C LYS A 4 48.29 16.43 3.66
N ILE A 5 48.84 16.42 2.44
CA ILE A 5 48.10 16.00 1.23
C ILE A 5 47.73 14.51 1.31
N ARG A 6 48.65 13.63 1.73
CA ARG A 6 48.36 12.20 1.91
C ARG A 6 47.29 11.95 2.98
N LEU A 7 47.34 12.67 4.11
CA LEU A 7 46.34 12.56 5.16
C LEU A 7 44.95 13.00 4.67
N LEU A 8 44.88 14.11 3.92
CA LEU A 8 43.62 14.58 3.32
C LEU A 8 43.03 13.55 2.35
N ILE A 9 43.85 12.95 1.48
CA ILE A 9 43.41 11.91 0.54
C ILE A 9 42.88 10.69 1.31
N LEU A 10 43.59 10.21 2.34
CA LEU A 10 43.16 9.06 3.14
C LEU A 10 41.84 9.35 3.89
N SER A 11 41.70 10.55 4.48
CA SER A 11 40.45 10.96 5.13
C SER A 11 39.29 11.05 4.14
N GLY A 12 39.53 11.55 2.93
CA GLY A 12 38.53 11.63 1.87
C GLY A 12 38.06 10.25 1.42
N VAL A 13 38.99 9.32 1.18
CA VAL A 13 38.67 7.92 0.82
C VAL A 13 37.88 7.24 1.95
N TYR A 14 38.30 7.44 3.21
CA TYR A 14 37.60 6.87 4.36
C TYR A 14 36.16 7.39 4.48
N LEU A 15 35.94 8.70 4.30
CA LEU A 15 34.59 9.28 4.30
C LEU A 15 33.72 8.72 3.17
N ILE A 16 34.27 8.55 1.97
CA ILE A 16 33.55 7.94 0.83
C ILE A 16 33.15 6.51 1.16
N LEU A 17 34.06 5.71 1.74
CA LEU A 17 33.76 4.33 2.12
C LEU A 17 32.68 4.25 3.20
N LEU A 18 32.75 5.10 4.22
CA LEU A 18 31.71 5.21 5.25
C LEU A 18 30.34 5.55 4.65
N LEU A 19 30.29 6.49 3.70
CA LEU A 19 29.05 6.85 3.01
C LEU A 19 28.48 5.65 2.24
N ILE A 20 29.30 4.95 1.47
CA ILE A 20 28.86 3.76 0.71
C ILE A 20 28.29 2.69 1.65
N VAL A 21 29.00 2.38 2.74
CA VAL A 21 28.55 1.39 3.74
C VAL A 21 27.24 1.82 4.39
N SER A 22 27.13 3.10 4.79
CA SER A 22 25.91 3.62 5.43
C SER A 22 24.69 3.56 4.50
N VAL A 23 24.86 3.89 3.21
CA VAL A 23 23.80 3.81 2.21
C VAL A 23 23.38 2.36 2.01
N HIS A 24 24.34 1.44 1.89
CA HIS A 24 24.05 0.02 1.71
C HIS A 24 23.27 -0.55 2.89
N LEU A 25 23.70 -0.24 4.12
CA LEU A 25 23.04 -0.70 5.33
C LEU A 25 21.64 -0.09 5.47
N THR A 26 21.47 1.19 5.12
CA THR A 26 20.16 1.85 5.12
C THR A 26 19.20 1.17 4.16
N LEU A 27 19.63 0.89 2.92
CA LEU A 27 18.81 0.18 1.94
C LEU A 27 18.44 -1.23 2.43
N TYR A 28 19.38 -1.94 3.04
CA TYR A 28 19.12 -3.25 3.62
C TYR A 28 18.04 -3.21 4.72
N PHE A 29 18.12 -2.23 5.62
CA PHE A 29 17.10 -2.07 6.67
C PHE A 29 15.74 -1.65 6.12
N VAL A 30 15.71 -0.81 5.07
CA VAL A 30 14.48 -0.43 4.37
C VAL A 30 13.80 -1.65 3.73
N ASP A 31 14.56 -2.52 3.05
CA ASP A 31 14.04 -3.76 2.48
C ASP A 31 13.44 -4.68 3.58
N LYS A 32 14.09 -4.77 4.74
CA LYS A 32 13.58 -5.56 5.88
C LYS A 32 12.35 -4.95 6.54
N ALA A 33 12.35 -3.63 6.74
CA ALA A 33 11.23 -2.90 7.31
C ALA A 33 9.98 -2.99 6.43
N ALA A 34 10.14 -3.01 5.11
CA ALA A 34 9.04 -3.23 4.16
C ALA A 34 8.32 -4.56 4.42
N ILE A 35 9.07 -5.66 4.56
CA ILE A 35 8.50 -6.99 4.82
C ILE A 35 7.77 -7.02 6.16
N VAL A 36 8.38 -6.45 7.22
CA VAL A 36 7.79 -6.47 8.57
C VAL A 36 6.52 -5.61 8.64
N SER A 37 6.57 -4.39 8.12
CA SER A 37 5.42 -3.48 8.09
C SER A 37 4.27 -4.07 7.29
N PHE A 38 4.56 -4.65 6.13
CA PHE A 38 3.56 -5.32 5.31
C PHE A 38 2.94 -6.53 6.02
N LYS A 39 3.72 -7.40 6.68
CA LYS A 39 3.18 -8.54 7.45
C LYS A 39 2.20 -8.09 8.53
N LYS A 40 2.57 -7.05 9.29
CA LYS A 40 1.71 -6.45 10.32
C LYS A 40 0.42 -5.93 9.71
N LEU A 41 0.52 -5.12 8.65
CA LEU A 41 -0.63 -4.57 7.96
C LEU A 41 -1.54 -5.66 7.40
N TYR A 42 -0.99 -6.62 6.68
CA TYR A 42 -1.73 -7.71 6.05
C TYR A 42 -2.51 -8.55 7.07
N SER A 43 -1.89 -8.84 8.22
CA SER A 43 -2.57 -9.56 9.32
C SER A 43 -3.73 -8.76 9.88
N ALA A 44 -3.53 -7.48 10.19
CA ALA A 44 -4.59 -6.60 10.71
C ALA A 44 -5.74 -6.44 9.71
N TYR A 45 -5.43 -6.25 8.43
CA TYR A 45 -6.42 -6.06 7.39
C TYR A 45 -7.18 -7.35 7.09
N SER A 46 -6.52 -8.50 7.16
CA SER A 46 -7.20 -9.81 6.98
C SER A 46 -8.19 -10.07 8.12
N GLN A 47 -7.83 -9.72 9.36
CA GLN A 47 -8.75 -9.79 10.49
C GLN A 47 -9.93 -8.83 10.32
N ALA A 48 -9.66 -7.57 9.94
CA ALA A 48 -10.71 -6.59 9.68
C ALA A 48 -11.63 -7.00 8.52
N LEU A 49 -11.12 -7.70 7.51
CA LEU A 49 -11.91 -8.23 6.40
C LEU A 49 -12.90 -9.29 6.90
N LEU A 50 -12.43 -10.23 7.72
CA LEU A 50 -13.29 -11.28 8.30
C LEU A 50 -14.39 -10.68 9.18
N LEU A 51 -14.05 -9.72 10.04
CA LEU A 51 -15.04 -9.00 10.86
C LEU A 51 -16.06 -8.28 9.98
N THR A 52 -15.60 -7.59 8.93
CA THR A 52 -16.49 -6.86 8.03
C THR A 52 -17.43 -7.79 7.26
N VAL A 53 -16.97 -8.99 6.88
CA VAL A 53 -17.82 -9.99 6.25
C VAL A 53 -18.89 -10.50 7.22
N ASP A 54 -18.52 -10.74 8.48
CA ASP A 54 -19.46 -11.18 9.53
C ASP A 54 -20.51 -10.10 9.84
N ASP A 55 -20.08 -8.85 10.03
CA ASP A 55 -20.96 -7.68 10.25
C ASP A 55 -21.93 -7.45 9.08
N MET A 56 -21.56 -7.88 7.88
CA MET A 56 -22.37 -7.79 6.67
C MET A 56 -23.14 -9.08 6.35
N SER A 57 -23.24 -10.01 7.31
CA SER A 57 -23.97 -11.29 7.17
C SER A 57 -23.48 -12.16 6.00
N GLY A 58 -22.19 -12.09 5.66
CA GLY A 58 -21.53 -12.97 4.69
C GLY A 58 -21.51 -12.48 3.23
N ASP A 59 -22.31 -11.49 2.83
CA ASP A 59 -22.25 -10.91 1.48
C ASP A 59 -21.94 -9.41 1.51
N THR A 60 -20.70 -9.06 1.16
CA THR A 60 -20.24 -7.66 1.18
C THR A 60 -20.70 -6.88 -0.06
N GLY A 61 -21.03 -7.56 -1.16
CA GLY A 61 -21.25 -6.93 -2.46
C GLY A 61 -20.01 -6.20 -3.02
N CYS A 62 -18.82 -6.44 -2.47
CA CYS A 62 -17.57 -5.81 -2.89
C CYS A 62 -16.44 -6.84 -2.96
N TYR A 63 -16.30 -7.49 -4.11
CA TYR A 63 -15.25 -8.48 -4.37
C TYR A 63 -15.09 -8.74 -5.87
N PHE A 64 -13.89 -9.16 -6.27
CA PHE A 64 -13.70 -9.91 -7.51
C PHE A 64 -13.87 -11.40 -7.26
N SER A 65 -14.59 -12.09 -8.14
CA SER A 65 -14.72 -13.54 -8.06
C SER A 65 -13.48 -14.21 -8.62
N SER A 66 -12.96 -15.23 -7.94
CA SER A 66 -11.96 -16.13 -8.53
C SER A 66 -12.58 -17.26 -9.36
N ASP A 67 -13.90 -17.44 -9.31
CA ASP A 67 -14.67 -18.32 -10.19
C ASP A 67 -15.23 -17.52 -11.37
N LYS A 68 -15.03 -18.01 -12.60
CA LYS A 68 -15.56 -17.38 -13.82
C LYS A 68 -17.08 -17.45 -13.92
N ASN A 69 -17.72 -18.40 -13.25
CA ASN A 69 -19.17 -18.61 -13.26
C ASN A 69 -19.90 -17.72 -12.24
N ILE A 70 -19.17 -17.17 -11.27
CA ILE A 70 -19.74 -16.26 -10.26
C ILE A 70 -19.33 -14.84 -10.65
N PRO A 71 -20.30 -13.92 -10.88
CA PRO A 71 -19.96 -12.55 -11.22
C PRO A 71 -19.27 -11.85 -10.05
N SER A 72 -18.31 -10.98 -10.38
CA SER A 72 -17.73 -10.04 -9.43
C SER A 72 -18.78 -8.99 -9.02
N LYS A 73 -18.78 -8.58 -7.76
CA LYS A 73 -19.70 -7.56 -7.24
C LYS A 73 -18.95 -6.30 -6.83
N ILE A 74 -19.47 -5.14 -7.22
CA ILE A 74 -18.85 -3.83 -6.95
C ILE A 74 -19.85 -2.80 -6.41
N ASP A 75 -21.15 -3.10 -6.48
CA ASP A 75 -22.26 -2.27 -6.05
C ASP A 75 -22.30 -2.08 -4.53
N GLY A 76 -21.78 -3.04 -3.77
CA GLY A 76 -21.68 -2.98 -2.32
C GLY A 76 -20.43 -2.26 -1.77
N CYS A 77 -19.51 -1.78 -2.63
CA CYS A 77 -18.23 -1.26 -2.16
C CYS A 77 -18.33 -0.03 -1.24
N ASP A 78 -19.29 0.87 -1.45
CA ASP A 78 -19.50 2.02 -0.55
C ASP A 78 -19.86 1.59 0.88
N ARG A 79 -20.75 0.60 1.00
CA ARG A 79 -21.10 0.05 2.31
C ARG A 79 -19.95 -0.75 2.91
N PHE A 80 -19.25 -1.54 2.09
CA PHE A 80 -18.09 -2.31 2.53
C PHE A 80 -17.01 -1.41 3.14
N TYR A 81 -16.58 -0.34 2.43
CA TYR A 81 -15.50 0.51 2.92
C TYR A 81 -15.87 1.26 4.20
N LYS A 82 -17.15 1.60 4.41
CA LYS A 82 -17.63 2.20 5.69
C LYS A 82 -17.50 1.22 6.86
N ASN A 83 -17.91 -0.03 6.67
CA ASN A 83 -17.81 -1.05 7.71
C ASN A 83 -16.33 -1.45 7.95
N PHE A 84 -15.57 -1.60 6.87
CA PHE A 84 -14.14 -1.91 6.92
C PHE A 84 -13.35 -0.80 7.63
N ALA A 85 -13.65 0.47 7.36
CA ALA A 85 -13.06 1.62 8.07
C ALA A 85 -13.36 1.61 9.57
N THR A 86 -14.57 1.20 9.96
CA THR A 86 -14.95 1.05 11.37
C THR A 86 -14.10 -0.04 12.04
N ASN A 87 -13.98 -1.21 11.40
CA ASN A 87 -13.20 -2.34 11.90
C ASN A 87 -11.68 -2.07 11.92
N LEU A 88 -11.19 -1.17 11.06
CA LEU A 88 -9.81 -0.68 11.07
C LEU A 88 -9.55 0.45 12.08
N LYS A 89 -10.58 0.95 12.79
CA LYS A 89 -10.48 2.06 13.76
C LYS A 89 -9.88 3.33 13.13
N VAL A 90 -10.45 3.73 11.99
CA VAL A 90 -10.07 4.96 11.28
C VAL A 90 -10.26 6.19 12.17
N THR A 91 -9.25 7.05 12.21
CA THR A 91 -9.24 8.30 13.00
C THR A 91 -9.46 9.54 12.13
N LYS A 92 -9.14 9.46 10.83
CA LYS A 92 -9.29 10.58 9.89
C LYS A 92 -9.72 10.08 8.51
N TYR A 93 -10.65 10.80 7.91
CA TYR A 93 -11.21 10.49 6.60
C TYR A 93 -11.07 11.69 5.65
N CYS A 94 -10.40 11.46 4.52
CA CYS A 94 -10.31 12.42 3.42
C CYS A 94 -11.12 11.92 2.23
N LYS A 95 -12.31 12.48 2.03
CA LYS A 95 -13.16 12.16 0.86
C LYS A 95 -12.54 12.60 -0.48
N ASP A 96 -11.75 13.66 -0.44
CA ASP A 96 -11.06 14.27 -1.57
C ASP A 96 -9.86 15.07 -1.04
N ASN A 97 -8.99 15.53 -1.95
CA ASN A 97 -7.84 16.39 -1.66
C ASN A 97 -6.94 15.82 -0.56
N ALA A 98 -6.73 14.50 -0.58
CA ALA A 98 -6.04 13.76 0.46
C ALA A 98 -4.62 14.28 0.72
N LEU A 99 -3.88 14.65 -0.32
CA LEU A 99 -2.54 15.23 -0.16
C LEU A 99 -2.59 16.58 0.58
N LYS A 100 -3.46 17.50 0.14
CA LYS A 100 -3.61 18.84 0.74
C LYS A 100 -4.06 18.75 2.20
N LYS A 101 -4.88 17.75 2.53
CA LYS A 101 -5.40 17.50 3.88
C LYS A 101 -4.43 16.66 4.74
N GLY A 102 -3.29 16.22 4.21
CA GLY A 102 -2.32 15.39 4.93
C GLY A 102 -2.88 14.03 5.32
N CYS A 103 -3.54 13.33 4.40
CA CYS A 103 -4.00 11.94 4.58
C CYS A 103 -3.07 10.92 3.91
N LEU A 104 -2.19 11.35 3.00
CA LEU A 104 -1.15 10.54 2.36
C LEU A 104 0.04 11.43 1.97
N PRO A 105 1.23 10.85 1.71
CA PRO A 105 2.41 11.58 1.25
C PRO A 105 2.45 11.66 -0.28
N VAL A 106 3.47 12.36 -0.80
CA VAL A 106 3.84 12.22 -2.20
C VAL A 106 4.65 10.93 -2.38
N TYR A 107 4.17 10.03 -3.24
CA TYR A 107 4.87 8.82 -3.61
C TYR A 107 5.85 9.07 -4.75
N LYS A 108 6.94 8.28 -4.82
CA LYS A 108 7.98 8.50 -5.85
C LYS A 108 7.50 8.21 -7.28
N LYS A 109 6.54 7.30 -7.43
CA LYS A 109 5.97 6.90 -8.72
C LYS A 109 4.49 6.56 -8.54
N TYR A 110 3.71 6.88 -9.56
CA TYR A 110 2.26 6.62 -9.63
C TYR A 110 1.92 5.79 -10.87
N ALA A 111 0.72 5.22 -10.89
CA ALA A 111 0.23 4.47 -12.04
C ALA A 111 0.07 5.39 -13.26
N GLN A 112 0.52 4.92 -14.43
CA GLN A 112 0.49 5.68 -15.68
C GLN A 112 -0.45 5.07 -16.74
N THR A 113 -0.90 3.82 -16.54
CA THR A 113 -1.75 3.14 -17.51
C THR A 113 -3.23 3.51 -17.32
N PRO A 114 -4.02 3.65 -18.40
CA PRO A 114 -5.43 3.99 -18.28
C PRO A 114 -6.24 3.02 -17.42
N THR A 115 -5.93 1.72 -17.44
CA THR A 115 -6.64 0.70 -16.63
C THR A 115 -6.38 0.81 -15.13
N CYS A 116 -5.31 1.51 -14.75
CA CYS A 116 -4.87 1.72 -13.37
C CYS A 116 -4.92 3.20 -12.98
N ALA A 117 -5.66 4.03 -13.73
CA ALA A 117 -5.71 5.47 -13.51
C ALA A 117 -6.28 5.82 -12.11
N GLY A 118 -7.04 4.92 -11.48
CA GLY A 118 -7.44 5.02 -10.07
C GLY A 118 -6.27 5.05 -9.07
N PHE A 119 -5.03 4.77 -9.46
CA PHE A 119 -3.81 5.03 -8.68
C PHE A 119 -2.86 6.02 -9.37
N SER A 120 -3.37 6.82 -10.30
CA SER A 120 -2.61 7.95 -10.84
C SER A 120 -2.43 9.02 -9.76
N GLU A 121 -1.40 9.85 -9.92
CA GLU A 121 -1.09 10.93 -8.98
C GLU A 121 -2.28 11.84 -8.73
N ASN A 122 -2.98 12.24 -9.80
CA ASN A 122 -4.13 13.13 -9.71
C ASN A 122 -5.30 12.47 -8.96
N MET A 123 -5.55 11.18 -9.19
CA MET A 123 -6.61 10.45 -8.49
C MET A 123 -6.31 10.32 -7.00
N MET A 124 -5.17 9.77 -6.62
CA MET A 124 -4.81 9.58 -5.21
C MET A 124 -4.75 10.90 -4.44
N ASN A 125 -4.13 11.93 -5.05
CA ASN A 125 -3.90 13.19 -4.33
C ASN A 125 -5.17 14.04 -4.20
N ARG A 126 -6.14 13.92 -5.13
CA ARG A 126 -7.28 14.86 -5.23
C ARG A 126 -8.66 14.22 -5.18
N TYR A 127 -8.87 13.01 -5.70
CA TYR A 127 -10.21 12.47 -5.94
C TYR A 127 -10.51 11.19 -5.17
N ASP A 128 -9.50 10.41 -4.82
CA ASP A 128 -9.68 9.17 -4.10
C ASP A 128 -10.01 9.42 -2.63
N GLN A 129 -10.75 8.47 -2.07
CA GLN A 129 -11.08 8.46 -0.67
C GLN A 129 -9.96 7.79 0.11
N VAL A 130 -9.49 8.48 1.15
CA VAL A 130 -8.39 8.02 2.00
C VAL A 130 -8.85 7.94 3.45
N PHE A 131 -8.59 6.80 4.06
CA PHE A 131 -8.83 6.54 5.47
C PHE A 131 -7.49 6.40 6.17
N VAL A 132 -7.31 7.11 7.28
CA VAL A 132 -6.09 7.09 8.08
C VAL A 132 -6.41 6.44 9.42
N MET A 133 -5.62 5.43 9.78
CA MET A 133 -5.77 4.69 11.04
C MET A 133 -5.00 5.39 12.18
N ASN A 134 -5.21 4.91 13.40
CA ASN A 134 -4.56 5.49 14.59
C ASN A 134 -3.02 5.36 14.61
N ASP A 135 -2.45 4.40 13.87
CA ASP A 135 -1.01 4.24 13.71
C ASP A 135 -0.45 4.96 12.47
N GLU A 136 -1.19 5.96 11.97
CA GLU A 136 -0.87 6.81 10.81
C GLU A 136 -0.81 6.10 9.47
N THR A 137 -0.92 4.76 9.44
CA THR A 137 -1.13 4.01 8.20
C THR A 137 -2.39 4.52 7.49
N ASN A 138 -2.45 4.33 6.17
CA ASN A 138 -3.62 4.76 5.41
C ASN A 138 -4.06 3.72 4.37
N LEU A 139 -5.33 3.84 3.97
CA LEU A 139 -5.97 3.10 2.89
C LEU A 139 -6.51 4.11 1.89
N THR A 140 -6.14 3.96 0.62
CA THR A 140 -6.63 4.77 -0.50
C THR A 140 -7.48 3.90 -1.43
N VAL A 141 -8.79 4.18 -1.51
CA VAL A 141 -9.73 3.37 -2.30
C VAL A 141 -9.51 3.60 -3.79
N PHE A 142 -9.38 2.51 -4.57
CA PHE A 142 -9.31 2.62 -6.02
C PHE A 142 -10.67 3.05 -6.58
N ASN A 143 -10.68 4.19 -7.27
CA ASN A 143 -11.90 4.83 -7.72
C ASN A 143 -11.88 5.07 -9.25
N GLN A 144 -12.23 4.05 -10.02
CA GLN A 144 -12.26 4.15 -11.48
C GLN A 144 -13.37 3.28 -12.11
N PRO A 145 -14.27 3.83 -12.94
CA PRO A 145 -14.43 5.26 -13.25
C PRO A 145 -14.75 6.09 -12.01
N ALA A 146 -14.55 7.41 -12.08
CA ALA A 146 -14.69 8.29 -10.92
C ALA A 146 -16.05 8.13 -10.22
N LYS A 147 -16.03 8.12 -8.89
CA LYS A 147 -17.15 7.86 -7.97
C LYS A 147 -17.63 6.40 -7.93
N GLN A 148 -16.97 5.47 -8.61
CA GLN A 148 -17.22 4.03 -8.47
C GLN A 148 -16.04 3.36 -7.76
N GLN A 149 -16.21 3.11 -6.47
CA GLN A 149 -15.26 2.34 -5.68
C GLN A 149 -15.20 0.89 -6.17
N LYS A 150 -13.99 0.31 -6.17
CA LYS A 150 -13.74 -1.07 -6.59
C LYS A 150 -13.25 -1.92 -5.41
N PRO A 151 -13.29 -3.25 -5.50
CA PRO A 151 -12.71 -4.16 -4.51
C PRO A 151 -11.18 -4.24 -4.63
N LEU A 152 -10.56 -3.06 -4.71
CA LEU A 152 -9.12 -2.82 -4.85
C LEU A 152 -8.83 -1.52 -4.12
N PHE A 153 -7.77 -1.49 -3.32
CA PHE A 153 -7.33 -0.29 -2.63
C PHE A 153 -5.82 -0.33 -2.41
N ALA A 154 -5.20 0.84 -2.37
CA ALA A 154 -3.81 1.02 -1.97
C ALA A 154 -3.73 1.17 -0.45
N VAL A 155 -2.60 0.78 0.14
CA VAL A 155 -2.33 0.91 1.56
C VAL A 155 -0.91 1.39 1.79
N ASP A 156 -0.75 2.29 2.73
CA ASP A 156 0.53 2.76 3.24
C ASP A 156 0.81 2.09 4.58
N SER A 157 1.81 1.20 4.63
CA SER A 157 2.07 0.34 5.79
C SER A 157 2.90 0.99 6.89
N ASN A 158 3.45 2.18 6.68
CA ASN A 158 4.35 2.83 7.62
C ASN A 158 3.98 4.27 7.95
N GLY A 159 2.82 4.74 7.50
CA GLY A 159 2.30 6.06 7.85
C GLY A 159 3.10 7.19 7.24
N SER A 160 3.40 7.09 5.93
CA SER A 160 4.09 8.15 5.17
C SER A 160 5.57 8.36 5.51
N VAL A 161 6.15 7.46 6.29
CA VAL A 161 7.58 7.45 6.57
C VAL A 161 8.30 7.00 5.30
N PHE A 162 9.52 7.51 5.06
CA PHE A 162 10.38 7.07 3.96
C PHE A 162 10.39 5.52 3.82
N PRO A 163 10.37 4.95 2.59
CA PRO A 163 10.70 5.56 1.30
C PRO A 163 9.58 6.17 0.44
N ASN A 164 8.30 6.03 0.80
CA ASN A 164 7.12 6.40 0.00
C ASN A 164 7.17 5.79 -1.42
N LYS A 165 7.29 4.45 -1.50
CA LYS A 165 7.40 3.68 -2.73
C LYS A 165 6.55 2.40 -2.74
N ALA A 166 6.04 2.08 -3.93
CA ALA A 166 5.37 0.82 -4.19
C ALA A 166 6.29 -0.39 -3.90
N GLY A 167 5.76 -1.39 -3.19
CA GLY A 167 6.46 -2.61 -2.78
C GLY A 167 7.39 -2.43 -1.58
N TYR A 168 7.37 -1.26 -0.93
CA TYR A 168 8.16 -0.95 0.26
C TYR A 168 7.26 -0.54 1.42
N ASP A 169 6.45 0.48 1.20
CA ASP A 169 5.44 0.97 2.15
C ASP A 169 4.08 1.14 1.49
N LEU A 170 4.04 1.42 0.18
CA LEU A 170 2.83 1.45 -0.60
C LEU A 170 2.55 0.07 -1.22
N PHE A 171 1.43 -0.51 -0.87
CA PHE A 171 0.93 -1.78 -1.40
C PHE A 171 -0.48 -1.61 -1.94
N SER A 172 -1.00 -2.63 -2.60
CA SER A 172 -2.40 -2.69 -3.02
C SER A 172 -3.00 -4.03 -2.67
N LEU A 173 -4.18 -4.05 -2.07
CA LEU A 173 -4.90 -5.27 -1.75
C LEU A 173 -6.17 -5.35 -2.60
N VAL A 174 -6.44 -6.54 -3.12
CA VAL A 174 -7.61 -6.84 -3.94
C VAL A 174 -8.50 -7.80 -3.17
N ILE A 175 -9.75 -7.43 -2.94
CA ILE A 175 -10.72 -8.28 -2.23
C ILE A 175 -11.25 -9.32 -3.20
N MET A 176 -10.99 -10.58 -2.87
CA MET A 176 -11.41 -11.73 -3.65
C MET A 176 -12.44 -12.54 -2.89
N LYS A 177 -13.33 -13.21 -3.63
CA LYS A 177 -14.21 -14.24 -3.10
C LYS A 177 -13.94 -15.56 -3.82
N SER A 178 -13.68 -16.61 -3.05
CA SER A 178 -13.45 -17.96 -3.58
C SER A 178 -14.76 -18.67 -3.91
N PRO A 179 -14.72 -19.77 -4.69
CA PRO A 179 -15.92 -20.52 -5.06
C PRO A 179 -16.70 -21.07 -3.85
N ASN A 180 -16.00 -21.37 -2.75
CA ASN A 180 -16.60 -21.81 -1.48
C ASN A 180 -17.19 -20.66 -0.63
N GLY A 181 -17.17 -19.42 -1.13
CA GLY A 181 -17.75 -18.25 -0.47
C GLY A 181 -16.80 -17.46 0.45
N ASN A 182 -15.57 -17.93 0.69
CA ASN A 182 -14.63 -17.25 1.58
C ASN A 182 -14.06 -15.98 0.95
N TYR A 183 -13.85 -14.95 1.77
CA TYR A 183 -13.16 -13.72 1.37
C TYR A 183 -11.68 -13.78 1.71
N TYR A 184 -10.85 -13.25 0.83
CA TYR A 184 -9.40 -13.20 1.01
C TYR A 184 -8.81 -12.06 0.17
N PHE A 185 -7.55 -11.72 0.43
CA PHE A 185 -6.81 -10.80 -0.44
C PHE A 185 -6.04 -11.55 -1.51
N HIS A 186 -6.07 -11.04 -2.73
CA HIS A 186 -5.30 -11.62 -3.84
C HIS A 186 -3.78 -11.65 -3.51
N PRO A 187 -3.03 -12.70 -3.94
CA PRO A 187 -1.61 -12.82 -3.62
C PRO A 187 -0.71 -11.75 -4.22
N ASN A 188 -1.12 -11.11 -5.33
CA ASN A 188 -0.42 -9.92 -5.86
C ASN A 188 -0.79 -8.70 -5.00
N VAL A 189 0.22 -8.13 -4.34
CA VAL A 189 0.06 -7.05 -3.36
C VAL A 189 0.48 -5.69 -3.90
N THR A 190 0.64 -5.57 -5.21
CA THR A 190 1.06 -4.34 -5.90
C THR A 190 0.37 -4.15 -7.25
N TYR A 191 -0.79 -4.79 -7.43
CA TYR A 191 -1.63 -4.62 -8.60
C TYR A 191 -1.90 -3.14 -8.89
N CYS A 192 -1.67 -2.73 -10.14
CA CYS A 192 -1.78 -1.35 -10.60
C CYS A 192 -0.77 -0.34 -9.99
N LEU A 193 0.22 -0.78 -9.20
CA LEU A 193 1.26 0.09 -8.65
C LEU A 193 2.60 -0.07 -9.40
N PRO A 194 3.38 1.02 -9.57
CA PRO A 194 4.67 0.98 -10.26
C PRO A 194 5.81 0.51 -9.32
N VAL A 195 6.00 -0.81 -9.21
CA VAL A 195 7.00 -1.42 -8.31
C VAL A 195 8.40 -1.48 -8.93
N GLU A 196 9.42 -1.26 -8.10
CA GLU A 196 10.83 -1.47 -8.47
C GLU A 196 11.22 -2.96 -8.38
N LYS A 197 12.27 -3.39 -9.09
CA LYS A 197 12.67 -4.82 -9.14
C LYS A 197 12.87 -5.49 -7.78
N LYS A 198 13.30 -4.75 -6.76
CA LYS A 198 13.58 -5.26 -5.40
C LYS A 198 12.41 -5.12 -4.41
N GLY A 199 11.35 -4.39 -4.78
CA GLY A 199 10.17 -4.27 -3.94
C GLY A 199 9.45 -5.60 -3.82
N VAL A 200 8.59 -5.72 -2.80
CA VAL A 200 7.68 -6.84 -2.63
C VAL A 200 6.58 -6.76 -3.69
N HIS A 201 6.40 -7.80 -4.50
CA HIS A 201 5.35 -7.86 -5.53
C HIS A 201 4.16 -8.71 -5.09
N SER A 202 4.44 -9.78 -4.34
CA SER A 202 3.42 -10.73 -3.90
C SER A 202 3.64 -11.21 -2.47
N LEU A 203 2.62 -11.89 -1.93
CA LEU A 203 2.73 -12.58 -0.64
C LEU A 203 3.88 -13.59 -0.61
N GLN A 204 4.24 -14.21 -1.74
CA GLN A 204 5.37 -15.15 -1.75
C GLN A 204 6.69 -14.45 -1.44
N ASP A 205 6.87 -13.17 -1.79
CA ASP A 205 8.11 -12.44 -1.49
C ASP A 205 8.28 -12.17 0.01
N VAL A 206 7.18 -12.23 0.76
CA VAL A 206 7.10 -11.91 2.19
C VAL A 206 7.34 -13.14 3.07
N TYR A 207 6.94 -14.32 2.61
CA TYR A 207 6.98 -15.58 3.37
C TYR A 207 8.02 -16.59 2.87
N LYS A 208 8.96 -16.16 2.01
CA LYS A 208 10.21 -16.88 1.74
C LYS A 208 11.11 -16.89 2.99
#